data_AF-A0A8T4UK12-F1
#
_entry.id   AF-A0A8T4UK12-F1
#
_cell.length_a   1.000
_cell.length_b   1.000
_cell.length_c   1.000
_cell.angle_alpha   90.00
_cell.angle_beta   90.00
_cell.angle_gamma   90.00
#
_symmetry.space_group_name_H-M   'P 1'
#
loop_
_entity.id
_entity.type
_entity.pdbx_description
1 polymer ?
#
loop_
_entity_poly.entity_id
_entity_poly.type
_entity_poly.pdbx_seq_one_letter_code
_entity_poly.pdbx_strand_id
1 'polypeptide(L)'
;MNKKAQGEQFNWIFVIVSGAIILGFFTMFTFQYITLQEKRQHVESLRFFGNVLGIAEKLNIGGSGSSVNSYDTQGLRFGYNVPLEYYCDETDARIIIGGKNKDFIPSYNLKDEVVFINEKMIVNGLDLGLMPWKFPFQITNFIYLSDPKKQYYAVYDQSSKEYVDNLEEKYSVIFNLFNDGSINRYEKTEINKLKPKENSKIIIFSNRKPSENKIKELIGENKNVNLIYVDYNNKKINYFEDDNFGEDIDYYSDEIMLGAFFTDNQENYQCSINRAKKKLSTVAVHYSERTKLLKRVDTKTTCQYDLIDNSLVSLAKGNYEVVENLRQQNNQGAGCLWVF
;
A
#
# COMPACT_ATOMS: atom_id res chain seq x y z
N MET A 1 -42.12 55.60 -44.32
CA MET A 1 -41.42 54.64 -43.45
C MET A 1 -39.93 54.69 -43.75
N ASN A 2 -39.13 55.06 -42.75
CA ASN A 2 -37.74 55.46 -42.92
C ASN A 2 -36.83 54.23 -43.00
N LYS A 3 -36.53 53.74 -44.21
CA LYS A 3 -35.76 52.50 -44.45
C LYS A 3 -34.34 52.50 -43.85
N LYS A 4 -33.78 53.67 -43.52
CA LYS A 4 -32.45 53.78 -42.89
C LYS A 4 -32.43 53.41 -41.40
N ALA A 5 -33.52 53.68 -40.65
CA ALA A 5 -33.58 53.38 -39.22
C ALA A 5 -33.77 51.88 -38.91
N GLN A 6 -34.40 51.14 -39.82
CA GLN A 6 -34.55 49.68 -39.68
C GLN A 6 -33.25 48.91 -39.97
N GLY A 7 -32.35 49.45 -40.81
CA GLY A 7 -31.09 48.80 -41.15
C GLY A 7 -30.06 48.81 -40.00
N GLU A 8 -30.01 49.88 -39.23
CA GLU A 8 -29.10 49.98 -38.07
C GLU A 8 -29.49 49.02 -36.94
N GLN A 9 -30.79 48.88 -36.65
CA GLN A 9 -31.27 47.93 -35.65
C GLN A 9 -30.99 46.48 -36.06
N PHE A 10 -31.11 46.16 -37.36
CA PHE A 10 -30.82 44.82 -37.88
C PHE A 10 -29.33 44.47 -37.79
N ASN A 11 -28.43 45.43 -38.06
CA ASN A 11 -26.99 45.23 -37.91
C ASN A 11 -26.60 44.94 -36.45
N TRP A 12 -27.20 45.64 -35.48
CA TRP A 12 -26.93 45.38 -34.05
C TRP A 12 -27.45 44.02 -33.59
N ILE A 13 -28.64 43.59 -34.07
CA ILE A 13 -29.14 42.24 -33.80
C ILE A 13 -28.19 41.19 -34.38
N PHE A 14 -27.72 41.38 -35.62
CA PHE A 14 -26.77 40.45 -36.25
C PHE A 14 -25.45 40.34 -35.48
N VAL A 15 -24.92 41.47 -34.99
CA VAL A 15 -23.70 41.50 -34.17
C VAL A 15 -23.91 40.77 -32.84
N ILE A 16 -25.05 40.99 -32.17
CA ILE A 16 -25.38 40.31 -30.91
C ILE A 16 -25.53 38.80 -31.12
N VAL A 17 -26.24 38.38 -32.17
CA VAL A 17 -26.44 36.95 -32.49
C VAL A 17 -25.12 36.28 -32.84
N SER A 18 -24.30 36.92 -33.68
CA SER A 18 -22.97 36.41 -34.03
C SER A 18 -22.07 36.32 -32.81
N GLY A 19 -22.09 37.32 -31.93
CA GLY A 19 -21.36 37.32 -30.66
C GLY A 19 -21.80 36.19 -29.74
N ALA A 20 -23.11 35.94 -29.62
CA ALA A 20 -23.64 34.85 -28.82
C ALA A 20 -23.25 33.47 -29.36
N ILE A 21 -23.26 33.28 -30.68
CA ILE A 21 -22.82 32.02 -31.32
C ILE A 21 -21.32 31.78 -31.07
N ILE A 22 -20.50 32.80 -31.27
CA ILE A 22 -19.05 32.73 -31.04
C ILE A 22 -18.75 32.44 -29.57
N LEU A 23 -19.42 33.13 -28.64
CA LEU A 23 -19.27 32.90 -27.20
C LEU A 23 -19.72 31.49 -26.80
N GLY A 24 -20.83 31.01 -27.34
CA GLY A 24 -21.32 29.65 -27.11
C GLY A 24 -20.33 28.60 -27.60
N PHE A 25 -19.76 28.80 -28.80
CA PHE A 25 -18.70 27.95 -29.33
C PHE A 25 -17.47 27.92 -28.42
N PHE A 26 -16.95 29.08 -28.01
CA PHE A 26 -15.78 29.13 -27.13
C PHE A 26 -16.05 28.52 -25.75
N THR A 27 -17.26 28.69 -25.21
CA THR A 27 -17.67 28.08 -23.95
C THR A 27 -17.68 26.56 -24.06
N MET A 28 -18.32 26.01 -25.11
CA MET A 28 -18.36 24.57 -25.39
C MET A 28 -16.94 24.01 -25.63
N PHE A 29 -16.14 24.72 -26.42
CA PHE A 29 -14.75 24.35 -26.67
C PHE A 29 -13.93 24.33 -25.38
N THR A 30 -14.09 25.32 -24.50
CA THR A 30 -13.38 25.39 -23.20
C THR A 30 -13.73 24.19 -22.32
N PHE A 31 -15.01 23.83 -22.21
CA PHE A 31 -15.41 22.64 -21.45
C PHE A 31 -14.85 21.34 -22.03
N GLN A 32 -14.86 21.19 -23.37
CA GLN A 32 -14.28 20.01 -24.02
C GLN A 32 -12.75 19.96 -23.87
N TYR A 33 -12.08 21.11 -23.98
CA TYR A 33 -10.65 21.22 -23.82
C TYR A 33 -10.21 20.84 -22.41
N ILE A 34 -10.89 21.36 -21.37
CA ILE A 34 -10.63 21.00 -19.97
C ILE A 34 -10.79 19.48 -19.77
N THR A 35 -11.91 18.92 -20.21
CA THR A 35 -12.17 17.46 -20.10
C THR A 35 -11.09 16.62 -20.80
N LEU A 36 -10.58 17.06 -21.96
CA LEU A 36 -9.52 16.36 -22.68
C LEU A 36 -8.17 16.44 -21.94
N GLN A 37 -7.87 17.59 -21.32
CA GLN A 37 -6.66 17.75 -20.51
C GLN A 37 -6.67 16.85 -19.28
N GLU A 38 -7.80 16.75 -18.57
CA GLU A 38 -7.96 15.84 -17.42
C GLU A 38 -7.72 14.38 -17.83
N LYS A 39 -8.33 13.94 -18.94
CA LYS A 39 -8.12 12.57 -19.47
C LYS A 39 -6.64 12.30 -19.79
N ARG A 40 -5.95 13.25 -20.43
CA ARG A 40 -4.53 13.12 -20.74
C ARG A 40 -3.68 13.00 -19.48
N GLN A 41 -3.95 13.84 -18.48
CA GLN A 41 -3.26 13.81 -17.19
C GLN A 41 -3.43 12.47 -16.47
N HIS A 42 -4.65 11.92 -16.44
CA HIS A 42 -4.89 10.60 -15.84
C HIS A 42 -4.13 9.46 -16.55
N VAL A 43 -4.05 9.48 -17.88
CA VAL A 43 -3.27 8.49 -18.65
C VAL A 43 -1.78 8.60 -18.37
N GLU A 44 -1.26 9.81 -18.19
CA GLU A 44 0.14 10.04 -17.82
C GLU A 44 0.45 9.48 -16.43
N SER A 45 -0.43 9.73 -15.45
CA SER A 45 -0.34 9.12 -14.12
C SER A 45 -0.36 7.58 -14.19
N LEU A 46 -1.27 6.98 -14.97
CA LEU A 46 -1.32 5.52 -15.17
C LEU A 46 0.00 4.97 -15.74
N ARG A 47 0.55 5.63 -16.75
CA ARG A 47 1.84 5.23 -17.35
C ARG A 47 2.97 5.30 -16.34
N PHE A 48 2.94 6.32 -15.49
CA PHE A 48 3.93 6.50 -14.44
C PHE A 48 3.84 5.41 -13.35
N PHE A 49 2.63 5.09 -12.88
CA PHE A 49 2.39 3.92 -12.00
C PHE A 49 2.90 2.64 -12.65
N GLY A 50 2.57 2.39 -13.93
CA GLY A 50 3.03 1.20 -14.63
C GLY A 50 4.54 1.10 -14.77
N ASN A 51 5.24 2.22 -14.94
CA ASN A 51 6.70 2.23 -15.00
C ASN A 51 7.32 1.94 -13.62
N VAL A 52 6.81 2.55 -12.56
CA VAL A 52 7.38 2.40 -11.21
C VAL A 52 7.08 1.03 -10.61
N LEU A 53 5.84 0.56 -10.74
CA LEU A 53 5.45 -0.78 -10.28
C LEU A 53 6.12 -1.87 -11.16
N GLY A 54 6.28 -1.61 -12.46
CA GLY A 54 7.08 -2.47 -13.33
C GLY A 54 8.58 -2.55 -12.97
N ILE A 55 9.15 -1.53 -12.31
CA ILE A 55 10.50 -1.63 -11.73
C ILE A 55 10.50 -2.54 -10.51
N ALA A 56 9.50 -2.40 -9.63
CA ALA A 56 9.32 -3.30 -8.48
C ALA A 56 9.17 -4.77 -8.92
N GLU A 57 8.47 -5.01 -10.03
CA GLU A 57 8.37 -6.32 -10.69
C GLU A 57 9.74 -6.82 -11.17
N LYS A 58 10.52 -6.00 -11.87
CA LYS A 58 11.87 -6.39 -12.33
C LYS A 58 12.84 -6.67 -11.18
N LEU A 59 12.72 -5.95 -10.07
CA LEU A 59 13.46 -6.22 -8.84
C LEU A 59 13.05 -7.55 -8.18
N ASN A 60 11.84 -8.06 -8.44
CA ASN A 60 11.45 -9.41 -8.02
C ASN A 60 12.10 -10.53 -8.86
N ILE A 61 12.53 -10.25 -10.10
CA ILE A 61 12.99 -11.26 -11.07
C ILE A 61 14.51 -11.52 -10.99
N GLY A 62 15.26 -10.66 -10.29
CA GLY A 62 16.69 -10.85 -10.05
C GLY A 62 16.96 -11.94 -9.02
N GLY A 63 17.05 -13.21 -9.46
CA GLY A 63 17.48 -14.39 -8.67
C GLY A 63 18.91 -14.34 -8.12
N SER A 64 19.43 -13.14 -7.83
CA SER A 64 20.76 -12.88 -7.29
C SER A 64 20.63 -12.05 -6.02
N GLY A 65 20.06 -12.63 -4.96
CA GLY A 65 20.28 -12.30 -3.54
C GLY A 65 20.17 -10.84 -3.07
N SER A 66 19.81 -9.90 -3.94
CA SER A 66 19.94 -8.48 -3.70
C SER A 66 18.66 -7.99 -3.07
N SER A 67 18.64 -7.99 -1.73
CA SER A 67 17.65 -7.25 -0.95
C SER A 67 17.86 -5.75 -1.18
N VAL A 68 17.29 -5.23 -2.26
CA VAL A 68 17.29 -3.79 -2.51
C VAL A 68 16.13 -3.21 -1.70
N ASN A 69 16.44 -2.73 -0.50
CA ASN A 69 15.59 -1.74 0.15
C ASN A 69 15.82 -0.42 -0.60
N SER A 70 14.97 -0.11 -1.58
CA SER A 70 15.02 1.17 -2.28
C SER A 70 13.91 2.08 -1.77
N TYR A 71 14.31 3.29 -1.41
CA TYR A 71 13.42 4.41 -1.14
C TYR A 71 13.75 5.52 -2.12
N ASP A 72 12.72 6.02 -2.79
CA ASP A 72 12.85 7.21 -3.62
C ASP A 72 12.25 8.40 -2.85
N THR A 73 13.13 9.25 -2.29
CA THR A 73 12.77 10.50 -1.61
C THR A 73 12.07 11.48 -2.53
N GLN A 74 12.25 11.36 -3.85
CA GLN A 74 11.53 12.21 -4.79
C GLN A 74 10.08 11.78 -4.89
N GLY A 75 9.73 10.54 -4.51
CA GLY A 75 8.39 9.98 -4.53
C GLY A 75 7.78 9.97 -5.93
N LEU A 76 6.62 9.34 -6.05
CA LEU A 76 5.75 9.59 -7.18
C LEU A 76 5.26 11.05 -7.07
N ARG A 77 5.56 11.92 -8.04
CA ARG A 77 5.05 13.30 -8.06
C ARG A 77 4.23 13.51 -9.32
N PHE A 78 2.95 13.81 -9.14
CA PHE A 78 2.00 14.00 -10.23
C PHE A 78 2.02 15.44 -10.75
N GLY A 79 2.38 16.41 -9.90
CA GLY A 79 2.38 17.84 -10.23
C GLY A 79 1.00 18.51 -10.09
N TYR A 80 -0.04 17.75 -9.73
CA TYR A 80 -1.40 18.20 -9.47
C TYR A 80 -2.10 17.21 -8.53
N ASN A 81 -3.20 17.64 -7.89
CA ASN A 81 -3.96 16.76 -6.99
C ASN A 81 -4.73 15.69 -7.78
N VAL A 82 -4.41 14.43 -7.51
CA VAL A 82 -4.99 13.24 -8.13
C VAL A 82 -5.85 12.51 -7.09
N PRO A 83 -7.17 12.34 -7.33
CA PRO A 83 -7.98 11.41 -6.58
C PRO A 83 -7.55 9.97 -6.91
N LEU A 84 -7.21 9.19 -5.89
CA LEU A 84 -6.90 7.77 -5.97
C LEU A 84 -7.91 6.98 -5.14
N GLU A 85 -8.38 5.87 -5.67
CA GLU A 85 -9.22 4.90 -4.96
C GLU A 85 -8.62 3.50 -5.15
N TYR A 86 -8.22 2.87 -4.05
CA TYR A 86 -7.75 1.50 -4.02
C TYR A 86 -8.92 0.55 -3.86
N TYR A 87 -8.99 -0.45 -4.73
CA TYR A 87 -9.96 -1.52 -4.67
C TYR A 87 -9.21 -2.84 -4.62
N CYS A 88 -9.60 -3.71 -3.68
CA CYS A 88 -9.01 -5.03 -3.52
C CYS A 88 -10.11 -6.03 -3.15
N ASP A 89 -10.18 -7.12 -3.90
CA ASP A 89 -10.93 -8.32 -3.55
C ASP A 89 -10.04 -9.58 -3.74
N GLU A 90 -10.61 -10.77 -3.53
CA GLU A 90 -9.89 -12.04 -3.63
C GLU A 90 -9.26 -12.31 -5.01
N THR A 91 -9.77 -11.66 -6.05
CA THR A 91 -9.46 -11.94 -7.45
C THR A 91 -8.88 -10.75 -8.22
N ASP A 92 -9.20 -9.52 -7.81
CA ASP A 92 -8.81 -8.28 -8.46
C ASP A 92 -8.25 -7.30 -7.44
N ALA A 93 -7.21 -6.57 -7.84
CA ALA A 93 -6.72 -5.43 -7.10
C ALA A 93 -6.30 -4.35 -8.07
N ARG A 94 -6.77 -3.13 -7.86
CA ARG A 94 -6.54 -2.02 -8.78
C ARG A 94 -6.51 -0.68 -8.07
N ILE A 95 -5.77 0.25 -8.65
CA ILE A 95 -5.76 1.65 -8.26
C ILE A 95 -6.53 2.43 -9.32
N ILE A 96 -7.65 3.04 -8.94
CA ILE A 96 -8.43 3.94 -9.77
C ILE A 96 -7.86 5.35 -9.62
N ILE A 97 -7.66 6.03 -10.74
CA ILE A 97 -7.08 7.38 -10.83
C ILE A 97 -8.15 8.33 -11.34
N GLY A 98 -8.31 9.51 -10.75
CA GLY A 98 -9.24 10.54 -11.21
C GLY A 98 -10.69 10.36 -10.77
N GLY A 99 -10.99 9.33 -9.95
CA GLY A 99 -12.33 9.05 -9.44
C GLY A 99 -13.29 8.43 -10.47
N LYS A 100 -14.54 8.18 -10.06
CA LYS A 100 -15.58 7.50 -10.85
C LYS A 100 -16.26 8.47 -11.83
N ASN A 101 -15.55 8.91 -12.87
CA ASN A 101 -16.19 9.58 -14.00
C ASN A 101 -16.79 8.51 -14.94
N LYS A 102 -18.05 8.65 -15.34
CA LYS A 102 -18.82 7.54 -15.98
C LYS A 102 -18.32 7.12 -17.37
N ASP A 103 -17.58 7.98 -18.06
CA ASP A 103 -17.17 7.73 -19.45
C ASP A 103 -15.77 7.11 -19.57
N PHE A 104 -14.94 7.22 -18.53
CA PHE A 104 -13.59 6.66 -18.49
C PHE A 104 -13.14 6.59 -17.03
N ILE A 105 -12.85 5.38 -16.55
CA ILE A 105 -12.30 5.13 -15.21
C ILE A 105 -10.86 4.65 -15.42
N PRO A 106 -9.88 5.58 -15.44
CA PRO A 106 -8.48 5.20 -15.55
C PRO A 106 -8.13 4.33 -14.34
N SER A 107 -7.73 3.09 -14.57
CA SER A 107 -7.35 2.17 -13.50
C SER A 107 -6.08 1.40 -13.86
N TYR A 108 -5.25 1.18 -12.86
CA TYR A 108 -4.06 0.35 -12.95
C TYR A 108 -4.33 -0.97 -12.23
N ASN A 109 -4.24 -2.09 -12.95
CA ASN A 109 -4.40 -3.41 -12.38
C ASN A 109 -3.08 -3.86 -11.75
N LEU A 110 -3.13 -4.20 -10.46
CA LEU A 110 -1.98 -4.60 -9.65
C LEU A 110 -1.59 -6.07 -9.86
N LYS A 111 -2.32 -6.82 -10.70
CA LYS A 111 -2.10 -8.24 -11.04
C LYS A 111 -1.85 -9.11 -9.84
N ASP A 112 -0.59 -9.43 -9.54
CA ASP A 112 -0.16 -10.23 -8.40
C ASP A 112 0.59 -9.41 -7.34
N GLU A 113 0.82 -8.11 -7.54
CA GLU A 113 1.50 -7.22 -6.59
C GLU A 113 0.76 -7.16 -5.25
N VAL A 114 1.55 -7.04 -4.18
CA VAL A 114 1.05 -6.85 -2.81
C VAL A 114 1.33 -5.41 -2.44
N VAL A 115 0.27 -4.61 -2.43
CA VAL A 115 0.31 -3.17 -2.19
C VAL A 115 -0.39 -2.86 -0.89
N PHE A 116 0.22 -2.04 -0.05
CA PHE A 116 -0.38 -1.44 1.13
C PHE A 116 -0.55 0.05 0.87
N ILE A 117 -1.80 0.49 0.77
CA ILE A 117 -2.19 1.87 0.46
C ILE A 117 -3.54 2.18 1.11
N ASN A 118 -3.77 3.47 1.38
CA ASN A 118 -5.05 4.02 1.82
C ASN A 118 -6.16 3.74 0.80
N GLU A 119 -7.40 3.59 1.26
CA GLU A 119 -8.53 3.25 0.37
C GLU A 119 -8.84 4.40 -0.58
N LYS A 120 -8.87 5.62 -0.05
CA LYS A 120 -9.24 6.82 -0.81
C LYS A 120 -8.34 7.97 -0.40
N MET A 121 -7.77 8.68 -1.38
CA MET A 121 -6.89 9.82 -1.11
C MET A 121 -6.86 10.80 -2.28
N ILE A 122 -6.61 12.08 -1.99
CA ILE A 122 -6.39 13.12 -3.00
C ILE A 122 -4.99 13.66 -2.80
N VAL A 123 -4.08 13.32 -3.70
CA VAL A 123 -2.64 13.54 -3.49
C VAL A 123 -1.95 14.18 -4.69
N ASN A 124 -0.95 15.01 -4.46
CA ASN A 124 -0.05 15.52 -5.51
C ASN A 124 1.16 14.58 -5.73
N GLY A 125 1.29 13.58 -4.88
CA GLY A 125 2.31 12.57 -5.01
C GLY A 125 2.14 11.47 -3.97
N LEU A 126 2.89 10.39 -4.13
CA LEU A 126 2.97 9.31 -3.17
C LEU A 126 4.43 9.06 -2.82
N ASP A 127 4.72 8.77 -1.56
CA ASP A 127 6.00 8.21 -1.20
C ASP A 127 5.94 6.69 -1.32
N LEU A 128 7.02 6.09 -1.84
CA LEU A 128 7.10 4.68 -2.21
C LEU A 128 8.15 3.97 -1.35
N GLY A 129 7.73 2.93 -0.64
CA GLY A 129 8.61 1.95 -0.02
C GLY A 129 8.54 0.62 -0.75
N LEU A 130 9.70 0.05 -1.08
CA LEU A 130 9.81 -1.32 -1.57
C LEU A 130 10.57 -2.16 -0.53
N MET A 131 9.95 -3.25 -0.09
CA MET A 131 10.54 -4.15 0.88
C MET A 131 10.49 -5.60 0.42
N PRO A 132 11.62 -6.31 0.36
CA PRO A 132 11.62 -7.74 0.07
C PRO A 132 11.00 -8.50 1.23
N TRP A 133 10.00 -9.32 0.92
CA TRP A 133 9.37 -10.20 1.88
C TRP A 133 9.96 -11.61 1.78
N LYS A 134 10.65 -12.00 2.85
CA LYS A 134 11.35 -13.29 2.98
C LYS A 134 10.73 -14.12 4.09
N PHE A 135 9.89 -15.11 3.76
CA PHE A 135 9.22 -15.90 4.80
C PHE A 135 8.68 -17.28 4.34
N PRO A 136 9.51 -18.35 4.26
CA PRO A 136 10.89 -18.48 4.78
C PRO A 136 12.00 -18.15 3.76
N PHE A 137 11.66 -18.06 2.49
CA PHE A 137 12.53 -17.67 1.37
C PHE A 137 11.97 -16.40 0.72
N GLN A 138 12.68 -15.84 -0.26
CA GLN A 138 12.19 -14.68 -1.02
C GLN A 138 10.89 -15.05 -1.76
N ILE A 139 9.80 -14.33 -1.48
CA ILE A 139 8.49 -14.60 -2.09
C ILE A 139 8.11 -13.49 -3.06
N THR A 140 8.14 -12.26 -2.59
CA THR A 140 7.81 -11.07 -3.38
C THR A 140 8.31 -9.81 -2.66
N ASN A 141 8.19 -8.67 -3.30
CA ASN A 141 8.39 -7.37 -2.69
C ASN A 141 7.02 -6.79 -2.32
N PHE A 142 6.91 -6.29 -1.10
CA PHE A 142 5.79 -5.46 -0.67
C PHE A 142 6.01 -4.02 -1.12
N ILE A 143 4.93 -3.41 -1.57
CA ILE A 143 4.88 -2.03 -2.03
C ILE A 143 4.06 -1.24 -1.00
N TYR A 144 4.67 -0.24 -0.38
CA TYR A 144 4.00 0.65 0.56
C TYR A 144 3.85 2.02 -0.10
N LEU A 145 2.63 2.52 -0.16
CA LEU A 145 2.32 3.83 -0.74
C LEU A 145 1.70 4.71 0.33
N SER A 146 2.30 5.88 0.54
CA SER A 146 1.86 6.86 1.54
C SER A 146 1.58 8.21 0.89
N ASP A 147 0.61 8.95 1.43
CA ASP A 147 0.51 10.39 1.18
C ASP A 147 1.67 11.10 1.90
N PRO A 148 2.52 11.86 1.21
CA PRO A 148 3.61 12.62 1.83
C PRO A 148 3.14 13.60 2.92
N LYS A 149 1.86 13.97 2.92
CA LYS A 149 1.24 14.85 3.92
C LYS A 149 0.70 14.10 5.13
N LYS A 150 0.52 12.78 5.07
CA LYS A 150 -0.03 11.97 6.16
C LYS A 150 0.97 11.92 7.31
N GLN A 151 0.47 12.20 8.51
CA GLN A 151 1.28 12.17 9.73
C GLN A 151 1.06 10.87 10.48
N TYR A 152 2.16 10.29 10.96
CA TYR A 152 2.17 9.03 11.67
C TYR A 152 2.64 9.24 13.10
N TYR A 153 1.93 8.62 14.03
CA TYR A 153 2.17 8.72 15.46
C TYR A 153 2.31 7.31 16.03
N ALA A 154 3.47 6.97 16.60
CA ALA A 154 3.61 5.75 17.39
C ALA A 154 3.45 6.07 18.87
N VAL A 155 2.48 5.40 19.48
CA VAL A 155 2.26 5.40 20.91
C VAL A 155 2.75 4.08 21.45
N TYR A 156 3.68 4.11 22.38
CA TYR A 156 4.22 2.92 23.03
C TYR A 156 4.16 3.06 24.54
N ASP A 157 4.39 1.97 25.25
CA ASP A 157 4.58 1.97 26.70
C ASP A 157 5.94 1.37 27.03
N GLN A 158 6.29 1.35 28.32
CA GLN A 158 7.58 0.81 28.75
C GLN A 158 7.80 -0.65 28.32
N SER A 159 6.72 -1.43 28.12
CA SER A 159 6.83 -2.82 27.69
C SER A 159 7.10 -2.98 26.19
N SER A 160 6.68 -2.02 25.37
CA SER A 160 6.84 -2.04 23.91
C SER A 160 7.95 -1.12 23.39
N LYS A 161 8.58 -0.30 24.23
CA LYS A 161 9.62 0.67 23.85
C LYS A 161 10.77 0.05 23.06
N GLU A 162 11.42 -0.99 23.61
CA GLU A 162 12.57 -1.65 22.96
C GLU A 162 12.18 -2.26 21.60
N TYR A 163 10.98 -2.82 21.51
CA TYR A 163 10.46 -3.35 20.25
C TYR A 163 10.31 -2.24 19.19
N VAL A 164 9.74 -1.09 19.56
CA VAL A 164 9.56 0.06 18.65
C VAL A 164 10.91 0.67 18.25
N ASP A 165 11.87 0.77 19.18
CA ASP A 165 13.23 1.24 18.90
C ASP A 165 13.92 0.37 17.84
N ASN A 166 13.90 -0.96 18.04
CA ASN A 166 14.47 -1.92 17.10
C ASN A 166 13.75 -1.94 15.74
N LEU A 167 12.43 -1.73 15.73
CA LEU A 167 11.63 -1.71 14.51
C LEU A 167 12.01 -0.52 13.61
N GLU A 168 12.18 0.67 14.20
CA GLU A 168 12.58 1.87 13.45
C GLU A 168 14.00 1.76 12.91
N GLU A 169 14.95 1.23 13.69
CA GLU A 169 16.32 1.01 13.24
C GLU A 169 16.36 0.02 12.07
N LYS A 170 15.71 -1.14 12.23
CA LYS A 170 15.70 -2.23 11.25
C LYS A 170 15.01 -1.83 9.95
N TYR A 171 13.95 -1.03 10.04
CA TYR A 171 13.10 -0.66 8.91
C TYR A 171 13.11 0.84 8.62
N SER A 172 14.23 1.51 8.88
CA SER A 172 14.44 2.95 8.64
C SER A 172 13.96 3.42 7.26
N VAL A 173 14.08 2.59 6.22
CA VAL A 173 13.58 2.86 4.87
C VAL A 173 12.06 3.10 4.83
N ILE A 174 11.28 2.33 5.60
CA ILE A 174 9.82 2.50 5.71
C ILE A 174 9.50 3.66 6.63
N PHE A 175 10.27 3.85 7.70
CA PHE A 175 10.08 4.98 8.60
C PHE A 175 10.41 6.33 7.94
N ASN A 176 11.29 6.34 6.95
CA ASN A 176 11.56 7.50 6.10
C ASN A 176 10.37 7.90 5.21
N LEU A 177 9.34 7.06 5.06
CA LEU A 177 8.07 7.44 4.41
C LEU A 177 7.22 8.36 5.30
N PHE A 178 7.57 8.52 6.57
CA PHE A 178 6.89 9.42 7.47
C PHE A 178 7.48 10.82 7.32
N ASN A 179 6.60 11.82 7.26
CA ASN A 179 6.98 13.20 6.97
C ASN A 179 7.86 13.75 8.10
N ASP A 180 9.18 13.84 7.84
CA ASP A 180 10.33 14.20 8.70
C ASP A 180 11.39 13.10 8.91
N GLY A 181 11.15 11.88 8.39
CA GLY A 181 12.07 10.75 8.55
C GLY A 181 11.87 9.97 9.85
N SER A 182 10.89 10.34 10.67
CA SER A 182 10.59 9.70 11.94
C SER A 182 9.09 9.61 12.19
N ILE A 183 8.71 8.66 13.05
CA ILE A 183 7.34 8.57 13.56
C ILE A 183 7.28 9.44 14.83
N ASN A 184 6.22 10.21 15.01
CA ASN A 184 6.09 11.00 16.24
C ASN A 184 5.83 10.05 17.42
N ARG A 185 6.76 10.02 18.36
CA ARG A 185 6.84 9.04 19.45
C ARG A 185 6.26 9.60 20.74
N TYR A 186 5.29 8.89 21.32
CA TYR A 186 4.70 9.24 22.61
C TYR A 186 4.66 8.04 23.53
N GLU A 187 5.12 8.21 24.76
CA GLU A 187 4.79 7.27 25.81
C GLU A 187 3.29 7.34 26.10
N LYS A 188 2.66 6.22 26.43
CA LYS A 188 1.22 6.12 26.74
C LYS A 188 0.76 7.08 27.85
N THR A 189 1.66 7.47 28.74
CA THR A 189 1.42 8.47 29.80
C THR A 189 1.34 9.90 29.25
N GLU A 190 1.96 10.15 28.11
CA GLU A 190 2.01 11.44 27.42
C GLU A 190 0.97 11.58 26.30
N ILE A 191 0.09 10.59 26.17
CA ILE A 191 -0.90 10.52 25.08
C ILE A 191 -1.84 11.73 25.03
N ASN A 192 -2.02 12.45 26.14
CA ASN A 192 -2.83 13.68 26.18
C ASN A 192 -2.13 14.87 25.49
N LYS A 193 -0.84 14.77 25.17
CA LYS A 193 -0.08 15.78 24.41
C LYS A 193 -0.26 15.61 22.90
N LEU A 194 -0.78 14.46 22.45
CA LEU A 194 -1.04 14.19 21.04
C LEU A 194 -2.09 15.16 20.53
N LYS A 195 -1.75 15.86 19.44
CA LYS A 195 -2.67 16.73 18.70
C LYS A 195 -2.74 16.22 17.27
N PRO A 196 -3.38 15.06 17.03
CA PRO A 196 -3.44 14.47 15.71
C PRO A 196 -4.18 15.44 14.78
N LYS A 197 -3.56 15.73 13.63
CA LYS A 197 -4.22 16.48 12.56
C LYS A 197 -5.22 15.58 11.84
N GLU A 198 -6.12 16.20 11.10
CA GLU A 198 -6.97 15.47 10.16
C GLU A 198 -6.13 14.58 9.23
N ASN A 199 -6.62 13.38 8.90
CA ASN A 199 -5.92 12.39 8.07
C ASN A 199 -4.58 11.89 8.67
N SER A 200 -4.48 11.82 10.00
CA SER A 200 -3.33 11.21 10.68
C SER A 200 -3.55 9.71 10.97
N LYS A 201 -2.45 8.95 11.11
CA LYS A 201 -2.47 7.55 11.58
C LYS A 201 -1.85 7.46 12.98
N ILE A 202 -2.57 6.87 13.92
CA ILE A 202 -2.07 6.54 15.26
C ILE A 202 -1.85 5.03 15.34
N ILE A 203 -0.67 4.62 15.79
CA ILE A 203 -0.24 3.24 15.90
C ILE A 203 0.10 3.00 17.36
N ILE A 204 -0.70 2.17 18.04
CA ILE A 204 -0.50 1.87 19.46
C ILE A 204 0.17 0.51 19.59
N PHE A 205 1.38 0.50 20.14
CA PHE A 205 2.11 -0.72 20.51
C PHE A 205 1.93 -0.98 22.00
N SER A 206 1.28 -2.09 22.36
CA SER A 206 1.17 -2.51 23.75
C SER A 206 0.91 -4.01 23.81
N ASN A 207 1.19 -4.61 24.97
CA ASN A 207 0.85 -6.01 25.26
C ASN A 207 -0.59 -6.17 25.76
N ARG A 208 -1.28 -5.06 26.02
CA ARG A 208 -2.66 -5.02 26.50
C ARG A 208 -3.45 -4.06 25.65
N LYS A 209 -4.49 -4.60 25.02
CA LYS A 209 -5.45 -3.84 24.22
C LYS A 209 -6.04 -2.71 25.08
N PRO A 210 -5.96 -1.45 24.64
CA PRO A 210 -6.57 -0.33 25.37
C PRO A 210 -8.10 -0.44 25.32
N SER A 211 -8.78 0.12 26.32
CA SER A 211 -10.24 0.20 26.31
C SER A 211 -10.71 1.20 25.26
N GLU A 212 -11.85 0.90 24.63
CA GLU A 212 -12.45 1.76 23.59
C GLU A 212 -12.75 3.17 24.12
N ASN A 213 -13.23 3.30 25.36
CA ASN A 213 -13.47 4.61 25.97
C ASN A 213 -12.20 5.47 26.03
N LYS A 214 -11.06 4.86 26.37
CA LYS A 214 -9.78 5.58 26.41
C LYS A 214 -9.31 6.00 25.02
N ILE A 215 -9.64 5.21 23.99
CA ILE A 215 -9.34 5.56 22.60
C ILE A 215 -10.26 6.67 22.09
N LYS A 216 -11.55 6.63 22.44
CA LYS A 216 -12.50 7.71 22.14
C LYS A 216 -12.07 9.03 22.76
N GLU A 217 -11.62 9.01 24.02
CA GLU A 217 -11.03 10.18 24.68
C GLU A 217 -9.79 10.70 23.94
N LEU A 218 -8.95 9.81 23.39
CA LEU A 218 -7.76 10.18 22.64
C LEU A 218 -8.07 10.82 21.28
N ILE A 219 -8.96 10.19 20.51
CA ILE A 219 -9.35 10.67 19.18
C ILE A 219 -10.19 11.94 19.31
N GLY A 220 -10.94 12.08 20.41
CA GLY A 220 -11.84 13.19 20.66
C GLY A 220 -12.91 13.28 19.58
N GLU A 221 -13.18 14.49 19.09
CA GLU A 221 -14.14 14.74 18.01
C GLU A 221 -13.55 14.52 16.61
N ASN A 222 -12.26 14.21 16.49
CA ASN A 222 -11.57 14.16 15.21
C ASN A 222 -11.77 12.80 14.51
N LYS A 223 -12.95 12.63 13.90
CA LYS A 223 -13.38 11.37 13.25
C LYS A 223 -12.52 10.90 12.07
N ASN A 224 -11.61 11.75 11.58
CA ASN A 224 -10.76 11.46 10.41
C ASN A 224 -9.34 11.00 10.83
N VAL A 225 -9.21 10.38 12.00
CA VAL A 225 -7.95 9.79 12.49
C VAL A 225 -8.07 8.27 12.42
N ASN A 226 -7.14 7.65 11.69
CA ASN A 226 -7.08 6.19 11.60
C ASN A 226 -6.24 5.66 12.75
N LEU A 227 -6.74 4.66 13.47
CA LEU A 227 -6.04 4.08 14.61
C LEU A 227 -5.91 2.56 14.47
N ILE A 228 -4.71 2.07 14.76
CA ILE A 228 -4.45 0.64 14.88
C ILE A 228 -3.80 0.31 16.22
N TYR A 229 -4.14 -0.86 16.74
CA TYR A 229 -3.49 -1.48 17.87
C TYR A 229 -2.65 -2.66 17.38
N VAL A 230 -1.40 -2.72 17.82
CA VAL A 230 -0.44 -3.78 17.52
C VAL A 230 -0.10 -4.51 18.82
N ASP A 231 -0.59 -5.74 18.93
CA ASP A 231 -0.15 -6.69 19.94
C ASP A 231 1.08 -7.43 19.43
N TYR A 232 2.25 -6.89 19.76
CA TYR A 232 3.53 -7.40 19.29
C TYR A 232 3.92 -8.75 19.89
N ASN A 233 3.34 -9.13 21.04
CA ASN A 233 3.62 -10.41 21.69
C ASN A 233 2.82 -11.54 21.04
N ASN A 234 1.53 -11.30 20.79
CA ASN A 234 0.65 -12.28 20.16
C ASN A 234 0.64 -12.18 18.63
N LYS A 235 1.38 -11.23 18.06
CA LYS A 235 1.47 -10.92 16.64
C LYS A 235 0.12 -10.63 15.98
N LYS A 236 -0.64 -9.75 16.61
CA LYS A 236 -1.99 -9.37 16.17
C LYS A 236 -2.12 -7.89 15.89
N ILE A 237 -2.95 -7.56 14.92
CA ILE A 237 -3.35 -6.19 14.58
C ILE A 237 -4.86 -6.06 14.75
N ASN A 238 -5.29 -4.91 15.26
CA ASN A 238 -6.68 -4.49 15.32
C ASN A 238 -6.83 -3.08 14.79
N TYR A 239 -7.86 -2.89 13.97
CA TYR A 239 -8.28 -1.57 13.53
C TYR A 239 -9.33 -1.05 14.51
N PHE A 240 -9.27 0.24 14.79
CA PHE A 240 -10.33 0.94 15.51
C PHE A 240 -11.17 1.69 14.48
N GLU A 241 -12.38 1.19 14.24
CA GLU A 241 -13.31 1.65 13.20
C GLU A 241 -14.70 1.74 13.82
N ASP A 242 -15.49 2.73 13.41
CA ASP A 242 -16.85 2.94 13.90
C ASP A 242 -16.97 2.85 15.43
N ASP A 243 -16.05 3.54 16.12
CA ASP A 243 -16.00 3.63 17.58
C ASP A 243 -15.72 2.31 18.32
N ASN A 244 -15.30 1.25 17.63
CA ASN A 244 -14.99 -0.04 18.23
C ASN A 244 -13.72 -0.66 17.65
N PHE A 245 -13.13 -1.62 18.36
CA PHE A 245 -12.09 -2.43 17.75
C PHE A 245 -12.68 -3.56 16.90
N GLY A 246 -12.16 -3.70 15.68
CA GLY A 246 -12.44 -4.82 14.80
C GLY A 246 -11.81 -6.14 15.27
N GLU A 247 -11.73 -7.09 14.35
CA GLU A 247 -11.23 -8.44 14.62
C GLU A 247 -9.70 -8.49 14.67
N ASP A 248 -9.19 -9.45 15.46
CA ASP A 248 -7.77 -9.78 15.50
C ASP A 248 -7.30 -10.35 14.16
N ILE A 249 -6.31 -9.69 13.55
CA ILE A 249 -5.62 -10.18 12.37
C ILE A 249 -4.22 -10.59 12.74
N ASP A 250 -3.91 -11.86 12.53
CA ASP A 250 -2.56 -12.37 12.71
C ASP A 250 -1.62 -11.84 11.62
N TYR A 251 -0.44 -11.38 12.03
CA TYR A 251 0.68 -11.13 11.14
C TYR A 251 1.82 -12.10 11.45
N TYR A 252 2.58 -12.47 10.42
CA TYR A 252 3.58 -13.53 10.51
C TYR A 252 5.00 -13.03 10.29
N SER A 253 5.17 -11.79 9.83
CA SER A 253 6.45 -11.08 9.79
C SER A 253 6.25 -9.57 10.02
N ASP A 254 7.31 -8.87 10.43
CA ASP A 254 7.24 -7.43 10.71
C ASP A 254 6.88 -6.64 9.44
N GLU A 255 7.32 -7.10 8.26
CA GLU A 255 7.00 -6.46 6.98
C GLU A 255 5.49 -6.46 6.70
N ILE A 256 4.80 -7.53 7.09
CA ILE A 256 3.33 -7.60 6.99
C ILE A 256 2.70 -6.64 7.99
N MET A 257 3.18 -6.63 9.24
CA MET A 257 2.68 -5.71 10.27
C MET A 257 2.83 -4.24 9.85
N LEU A 258 3.97 -3.86 9.28
CA LEU A 258 4.20 -2.51 8.74
C LEU A 258 3.17 -2.14 7.66
N GLY A 259 2.64 -3.12 6.92
CA GLY A 259 1.58 -2.91 5.94
C GLY A 259 0.33 -2.25 6.52
N ALA A 260 -0.02 -2.57 7.77
CA ALA A 260 -1.17 -1.99 8.45
C ALA A 260 -1.04 -0.47 8.70
N PHE A 261 0.19 0.06 8.64
CA PHE A 261 0.42 1.48 8.86
C PHE A 261 -0.09 2.27 7.64
N PHE A 262 0.02 1.67 6.45
CA PHE A 262 -0.28 2.30 5.16
C PHE A 262 -1.68 1.99 4.63
N THR A 263 -2.49 1.24 5.38
CA THR A 263 -3.89 0.97 5.04
C THR A 263 -4.82 1.68 6.01
N ASP A 264 -5.97 2.14 5.53
CA ASP A 264 -6.92 2.86 6.38
C ASP A 264 -7.79 1.92 7.19
N ASN A 265 -8.20 0.80 6.58
CA ASN A 265 -9.17 -0.11 7.16
C ASN A 265 -8.69 -1.58 7.19
N GLN A 266 -9.43 -2.36 7.97
CA GLN A 266 -9.19 -3.77 8.19
C GLN A 266 -9.28 -4.59 6.91
N GLU A 267 -10.31 -4.34 6.08
CA GLU A 267 -10.60 -5.11 4.86
C GLU A 267 -9.45 -5.03 3.84
N ASN A 268 -8.97 -3.83 3.56
CA ASN A 268 -7.86 -3.61 2.63
C ASN A 268 -6.58 -4.29 3.09
N TYR A 269 -6.28 -4.20 4.40
CA TYR A 269 -5.12 -4.86 4.97
C TYR A 269 -5.20 -6.39 4.85
N GLN A 270 -6.36 -6.98 5.18
CA GLN A 270 -6.58 -8.42 5.00
C GLN A 270 -6.47 -8.84 3.55
N CYS A 271 -7.00 -8.04 2.61
CA CYS A 271 -6.90 -8.33 1.19
C CYS A 271 -5.43 -8.40 0.72
N SER A 272 -4.61 -7.43 1.10
CA SER A 272 -3.17 -7.43 0.80
C SER A 272 -2.46 -8.64 1.42
N ILE A 273 -2.81 -9.01 2.66
CA ILE A 273 -2.28 -10.24 3.30
C ILE A 273 -2.69 -11.49 2.51
N ASN A 274 -3.95 -11.62 2.10
CA ASN A 274 -4.45 -12.79 1.37
C ASN A 274 -3.73 -12.95 0.02
N ARG A 275 -3.44 -11.83 -0.65
CA ARG A 275 -2.62 -11.83 -1.87
C ARG A 275 -1.18 -12.26 -1.59
N ALA A 276 -0.58 -11.82 -0.49
CA ALA A 276 0.74 -12.28 -0.05
C ALA A 276 0.74 -13.81 0.23
N LYS A 277 -0.27 -14.31 0.93
CA LYS A 277 -0.45 -15.75 1.22
C LYS A 277 -0.59 -16.58 -0.06
N LYS A 278 -1.37 -16.09 -1.03
CA LYS A 278 -1.52 -16.73 -2.35
C LYS A 278 -0.18 -16.84 -3.07
N LYS A 279 0.61 -15.76 -3.09
CA LYS A 279 1.97 -15.77 -3.65
C LYS A 279 2.90 -16.73 -2.93
N LEU A 280 2.90 -16.73 -1.59
CA LEU A 280 3.68 -17.68 -0.80
C LEU A 280 3.33 -19.13 -1.17
N SER A 281 2.03 -19.44 -1.29
CA SER A 281 1.57 -20.77 -1.71
C SER A 281 2.11 -21.16 -3.09
N THR A 282 2.01 -20.27 -4.08
CA THR A 282 2.53 -20.50 -5.44
C THR A 282 4.05 -20.73 -5.43
N VAL A 283 4.81 -19.88 -4.74
CA VAL A 283 6.28 -19.99 -4.67
C VAL A 283 6.70 -21.27 -3.94
N ALA A 284 6.00 -21.65 -2.86
CA ALA A 284 6.24 -22.89 -2.14
C ALA A 284 6.01 -24.14 -3.02
N VAL A 285 4.99 -24.14 -3.87
CA VAL A 285 4.75 -25.21 -4.86
C VAL A 285 5.92 -25.33 -5.83
N HIS A 286 6.42 -24.21 -6.38
CA HIS A 286 7.57 -24.24 -7.28
C HIS A 286 8.84 -24.75 -6.60
N TYR A 287 9.09 -24.34 -5.35
CA TYR A 287 10.20 -24.89 -4.58
C TYR A 287 10.04 -26.39 -4.30
N SER A 288 8.81 -26.87 -4.07
CA SER A 288 8.52 -28.31 -3.91
C SER A 288 8.85 -29.08 -5.20
N GLU A 289 8.43 -28.57 -6.35
CA GLU A 289 8.76 -29.16 -7.66
C GLU A 289 10.27 -29.20 -7.90
N ARG A 290 10.97 -28.10 -7.62
CA ARG A 290 12.44 -28.01 -7.71
C ARG A 290 13.11 -29.03 -6.77
N THR A 291 12.61 -29.16 -5.54
CA THR A 291 13.09 -30.14 -4.54
C THR A 291 12.98 -31.57 -5.08
N LYS A 292 11.84 -31.93 -5.68
CA LYS A 292 11.61 -33.26 -6.28
C LYS A 292 12.54 -33.55 -7.45
N LEU A 293 12.89 -32.55 -8.26
CA LEU A 293 13.83 -32.69 -9.35
C LEU A 293 15.26 -32.87 -8.83
N LEU A 294 15.68 -32.03 -7.88
CA LEU A 294 17.02 -32.10 -7.28
C LEU A 294 17.27 -33.43 -6.59
N LYS A 295 16.28 -33.98 -5.89
CA LYS A 295 16.34 -35.31 -5.29
C LYS A 295 16.75 -36.42 -6.28
N ARG A 296 16.39 -36.28 -7.57
CA ARG A 296 16.71 -37.29 -8.60
C ARG A 296 18.14 -37.19 -9.11
N VAL A 297 18.76 -36.02 -9.00
CA VAL A 297 20.09 -35.74 -9.56
C VAL A 297 21.17 -35.63 -8.50
N ASP A 298 20.82 -35.29 -7.27
CA ASP A 298 21.77 -35.24 -6.17
C ASP A 298 22.11 -36.66 -5.70
N THR A 299 23.34 -37.08 -6.00
CA THR A 299 23.89 -38.38 -5.62
C THR A 299 24.62 -38.31 -4.28
N LYS A 300 24.80 -37.11 -3.71
CA LYS A 300 25.42 -36.88 -2.41
C LYS A 300 24.28 -36.71 -1.41
N THR A 301 24.15 -37.61 -0.44
CA THR A 301 23.05 -37.62 0.57
C THR A 301 23.16 -36.50 1.61
N THR A 302 23.58 -35.30 1.20
CA THR A 302 23.73 -34.13 2.06
C THR A 302 22.39 -33.46 2.38
N CYS A 303 21.36 -33.72 1.58
CA CYS A 303 20.09 -33.00 1.63
C CYS A 303 18.88 -33.85 2.00
N GLN A 304 18.09 -33.40 2.98
CA GLN A 304 16.83 -34.05 3.41
C GLN A 304 15.65 -33.65 2.52
N TYR A 305 15.72 -33.98 1.23
CA TYR A 305 14.75 -33.55 0.22
C TYR A 305 13.28 -33.90 0.56
N ASP A 306 13.03 -35.07 1.15
CA ASP A 306 11.66 -35.49 1.51
C ASP A 306 11.07 -34.62 2.64
N LEU A 307 11.88 -34.25 3.63
CA LEU A 307 11.45 -33.36 4.71
C LEU A 307 11.14 -31.96 4.18
N ILE A 308 12.00 -31.45 3.29
CA ILE A 308 11.84 -30.14 2.65
C ILE A 308 10.57 -30.12 1.80
N ASP A 309 10.36 -31.13 0.95
CA ASP A 309 9.17 -31.25 0.09
C ASP A 309 7.89 -31.28 0.91
N ASN A 310 7.83 -32.12 1.96
CA ASN A 310 6.68 -32.19 2.85
C ASN A 310 6.40 -30.85 3.55
N SER A 311 7.45 -30.15 3.99
CA SER A 311 7.33 -28.84 4.63
C SER A 311 6.83 -27.78 3.64
N LEU A 312 7.31 -27.78 2.40
CA LEU A 312 6.87 -26.87 1.34
C LEU A 312 5.40 -27.12 0.94
N VAL A 313 4.99 -28.40 0.81
CA VAL A 313 3.60 -28.76 0.55
C VAL A 313 2.69 -28.36 1.71
N SER A 314 3.15 -28.50 2.95
CA SER A 314 2.41 -28.06 4.14
C SER A 314 2.27 -26.53 4.18
N LEU A 315 3.36 -25.81 3.92
CA LEU A 315 3.38 -24.36 3.83
C LEU A 315 2.44 -23.83 2.74
N ALA A 316 2.42 -24.48 1.57
CA ALA A 316 1.54 -24.10 0.47
C ALA A 316 0.04 -24.22 0.83
N LYS A 317 -0.30 -25.07 1.80
CA LYS A 317 -1.65 -25.24 2.36
C LYS A 317 -1.95 -24.31 3.53
N GLY A 318 -1.03 -23.39 3.86
CA GLY A 318 -1.21 -22.39 4.92
C GLY A 318 -0.76 -22.86 6.30
N ASN A 319 -0.03 -23.97 6.43
CA ASN A 319 0.59 -24.32 7.71
C ASN A 319 1.90 -23.55 7.90
N TYR A 320 1.89 -22.51 8.73
CA TYR A 320 3.07 -21.66 8.98
C TYR A 320 4.00 -22.18 10.08
N GLU A 321 3.65 -23.26 10.79
CA GLU A 321 4.52 -23.85 11.83
C GLU A 321 5.83 -24.41 11.24
N VAL A 322 5.80 -24.80 9.96
CA VAL A 322 6.96 -25.37 9.23
C VAL A 322 7.98 -24.31 8.79
N VAL A 323 7.67 -23.02 8.93
CA VAL A 323 8.49 -21.91 8.43
C VAL A 323 9.89 -21.93 9.05
N GLU A 324 10.00 -22.18 10.36
CA GLU A 324 11.31 -22.16 11.03
C GLU A 324 12.19 -23.32 10.58
N ASN A 325 11.61 -24.50 10.34
CA ASN A 325 12.34 -25.63 9.75
C ASN A 325 12.87 -25.25 8.35
N LEU A 326 12.01 -24.73 7.48
CA LEU A 326 12.42 -24.29 6.14
C LEU A 326 13.49 -23.18 6.18
N ARG A 327 13.39 -22.25 7.14
CA ARG A 327 14.40 -21.20 7.34
C ARG A 327 15.75 -21.80 7.73
N GLN A 328 15.79 -22.76 8.65
CA GLN A 328 17.02 -23.45 9.01
C GLN A 328 17.65 -24.17 7.82
N GLN A 329 16.84 -24.82 6.99
CA GLN A 329 17.28 -25.48 5.75
C GLN A 329 17.79 -24.47 4.70
N ASN A 330 17.33 -23.22 4.73
CA ASN A 330 17.72 -22.14 3.84
C ASN A 330 19.01 -21.41 4.30
N ASN A 331 19.25 -21.27 5.61
CA ASN A 331 20.22 -20.28 6.15
C ASN A 331 21.55 -20.82 6.71
N GLN A 332 21.95 -22.07 6.44
CA GLN A 332 23.24 -22.57 6.93
C GLN A 332 24.00 -23.26 5.81
N GLY A 333 25.32 -23.09 5.72
CA GLY A 333 26.21 -23.76 4.74
C GLY A 333 26.23 -25.30 4.80
N ALA A 334 25.27 -25.91 5.49
CA ALA A 334 24.93 -27.34 5.52
C ALA A 334 23.52 -27.63 4.96
N GLY A 335 22.79 -26.62 4.50
CA GLY A 335 21.43 -26.69 3.98
C GLY A 335 21.36 -26.82 2.46
N CYS A 336 20.19 -27.17 1.96
CA CYS A 336 19.94 -27.42 0.55
C CYS A 336 19.79 -26.11 -0.24
N LEU A 337 20.86 -25.32 -0.30
CA LEU A 337 20.93 -24.03 -1.02
C LEU A 337 20.45 -24.11 -2.47
N TRP A 338 20.64 -25.27 -3.12
CA TRP A 338 20.14 -25.47 -4.48
C TRP A 338 18.62 -25.56 -4.59
N VAL A 339 17.90 -25.75 -3.48
CA VAL A 339 16.44 -25.71 -3.44
C VAL A 339 15.95 -24.27 -3.45
N PHE A 340 16.45 -23.43 -2.53
CA PHE A 340 15.98 -22.07 -2.34
C PHE A 340 16.60 -21.09 -3.35
#